data_AF-G2DCY4-F1
#
_entry.id   AF-G2DCY4-F1
#
_cell.length_a   1.000
_cell.length_b   1.000
_cell.length_c   1.000
_cell.angle_alpha   90.00
_cell.angle_beta   90.00
_cell.angle_gamma   90.00
#
_symmetry.space_group_name_H-M   'P 1'
#
loop_
_entity.id
_entity.type
_entity.pdbx_description
1 polymer ?
#
loop_
_entity_poly.entity_id
_entity_poly.type
_entity_poly.pdbx_seq_one_letter_code
_entity_poly.pdbx_strand_id
1 'polypeptide(L)'
;MLSDIFSAPRPKDGKPTLGITRLGKGDYAVYALSTVSDGNVEVADEAAKQREIDNLKRLQGRSDFNHLLYDMKGRAKITITLQSEATQ
;
A
#
# COMPACT_ATOMS: atom_id res chain seq x y z
N MET A 1 -6.24 6.10 10.92
CA MET A 1 -7.17 5.05 10.44
C MET A 1 -6.58 3.74 10.94
N LEU A 2 -7.36 2.72 11.33
CA LEU A 2 -6.79 1.53 12.00
C LEU A 2 -5.70 0.80 11.18
N SER A 3 -5.60 1.09 9.88
CA SER A 3 -4.53 0.68 8.97
C SER A 3 -3.11 1.00 9.46
N ASP A 4 -2.92 2.09 10.21
CA ASP A 4 -1.58 2.55 10.65
C ASP A 4 -0.88 1.51 11.54
N ILE A 5 -1.67 0.68 12.26
CA ILE A 5 -1.18 -0.42 13.09
C ILE A 5 -0.46 -1.48 12.25
N PHE A 6 -0.94 -1.74 11.02
CA PHE A 6 -0.35 -2.74 10.12
C PHE A 6 0.94 -2.26 9.46
N SER A 7 1.26 -0.98 9.54
CA SER A 7 2.56 -0.42 9.11
C SER A 7 3.56 -0.27 10.27
N ALA A 8 3.15 -0.57 11.51
CA ALA A 8 4.01 -0.45 12.66
C ALA A 8 5.14 -1.51 12.64
N PRO A 9 6.32 -1.21 13.20
CA PRO A 9 7.39 -2.19 13.36
C PRO A 9 6.94 -3.44 14.11
N ARG A 10 7.39 -4.62 13.66
CA ARG A 10 7.15 -5.88 14.38
C ARG A 10 7.71 -5.77 15.81
N PRO A 11 6.99 -6.28 16.82
CA PRO A 11 7.48 -6.38 18.19
C PRO A 11 8.79 -7.16 18.25
N LYS A 12 9.80 -6.66 18.98
CA LYS A 12 11.09 -7.33 19.20
C LYS A 12 11.23 -7.73 20.66
N ASP A 13 11.86 -8.87 20.92
CA ASP A 13 12.24 -9.32 22.25
C ASP A 13 11.08 -9.35 23.26
N GLY A 14 9.87 -9.70 22.80
CA GLY A 14 8.66 -9.76 23.63
C GLY A 14 8.13 -8.40 24.10
N LYS A 15 8.70 -7.28 23.63
CA LYS A 15 8.24 -5.92 23.96
C LYS A 15 7.25 -5.43 22.91
N PRO A 16 6.09 -4.90 23.33
CA PRO A 16 5.11 -4.38 22.38
C PRO A 16 5.63 -3.12 21.68
N THR A 17 5.27 -2.98 20.40
CA THR A 17 5.47 -1.74 19.66
C THR A 17 4.31 -0.79 19.97
N LEU A 18 4.60 0.37 20.56
CA LEU A 18 3.59 1.39 20.85
C LEU A 18 3.41 2.33 19.66
N GLY A 19 2.18 2.80 19.46
CA GLY A 19 1.88 3.81 18.44
C GLY A 19 0.58 4.55 18.72
N ILE A 20 0.31 5.55 17.88
CA ILE A 20 -0.91 6.35 17.93
C ILE A 20 -1.58 6.23 16.58
N THR A 21 -2.89 5.99 16.56
CA THR A 21 -3.69 6.04 15.35
C THR A 21 -4.84 7.02 15.50
N ARG A 22 -5.19 7.69 14.40
CA ARG A 22 -6.38 8.52 14.32
C ARG A 22 -7.61 7.63 14.14
N LEU A 23 -8.48 7.64 15.13
CA LEU A 23 -9.88 7.22 14.98
C LEU A 23 -10.58 8.36 14.22
N GLY A 24 -11.47 8.07 13.28
CA GLY A 24 -12.08 9.13 12.44
C GLY A 24 -12.65 10.31 13.25
N LYS A 25 -12.91 11.45 12.59
CA LYS A 25 -13.51 12.66 13.21
C LYS A 25 -12.64 13.42 14.22
N GLY A 26 -11.35 13.12 14.33
CA GLY A 26 -10.40 13.90 15.15
C GLY A 26 -9.96 13.21 16.44
N ASP A 27 -10.48 12.01 16.70
CA ASP A 27 -10.12 11.22 17.86
C ASP A 27 -8.79 10.47 17.64
N TYR A 28 -8.10 10.16 18.73
CA TYR A 28 -6.84 9.42 18.72
C TYR A 28 -6.91 8.24 19.69
N ALA A 29 -6.33 7.12 19.28
CA ALA A 29 -6.12 5.96 20.15
C ALA A 29 -4.62 5.67 20.25
N VAL A 30 -4.18 5.35 21.45
CA VAL A 30 -2.88 4.72 21.70
C VAL A 30 -3.07 3.21 21.59
N TYR A 31 -2.19 2.55 20.84
CA TYR A 31 -2.20 1.10 20.70
C TYR A 31 -0.86 0.50 21.11
N ALA A 32 -0.91 -0.75 21.55
CA ALA A 32 0.25 -1.59 21.81
C ALA A 32 0.16 -2.84 20.93
N LEU A 33 1.00 -2.92 19.90
CA LEU A 33 1.13 -4.10 19.06
C LEU A 33 1.98 -5.12 19.82
N SER A 34 1.37 -6.18 20.32
CA SER A 34 2.02 -7.22 21.13
C SER A 34 2.61 -8.35 20.29
N THR A 35 1.87 -8.81 19.29
CA THR A 35 2.24 -9.94 18.44
C THR A 35 1.80 -9.72 17.00
N VAL A 36 2.58 -10.28 16.08
CA VAL A 36 2.25 -10.37 14.65
C VAL A 36 2.33 -11.84 14.28
N SER A 37 1.28 -12.38 13.65
CA SER A 37 1.29 -13.72 13.07
C SER A 37 1.38 -13.58 11.57
N ASP A 38 2.35 -14.27 10.97
CA ASP A 38 2.37 -14.45 9.53
C ASP A 38 1.21 -15.38 9.12
N GLY A 39 0.65 -15.13 7.94
CA GLY A 39 -0.37 -16.01 7.37
C GLY A 39 0.25 -17.35 6.95
N ASN A 40 -0.47 -18.45 7.12
CA ASN A 40 -0.05 -19.76 6.64
C ASN A 40 -0.85 -20.15 5.38
N VAL A 41 -0.16 -20.26 4.25
CA VAL A 41 -0.75 -20.58 2.94
C VAL A 41 -1.26 -22.02 2.89
N GLU A 42 -0.65 -22.95 3.64
CA GLU A 42 -1.04 -24.37 3.66
C GLU A 42 -2.38 -24.59 4.37
N VAL A 43 -2.77 -23.68 5.26
CA VAL A 43 -4.02 -23.74 6.04
C VAL A 43 -5.08 -22.79 5.45
N ALA A 44 -4.73 -22.00 4.45
CA ALA A 44 -5.64 -21.05 3.81
C ALA A 44 -6.71 -21.80 3.01
N ASP A 45 -7.96 -21.36 3.14
CA ASP A 45 -9.06 -21.88 2.32
C ASP A 45 -8.80 -21.58 0.82
N GLU A 46 -9.31 -22.41 -0.08
CA GLU A 46 -9.09 -22.25 -1.54
C GLU A 46 -9.57 -20.89 -2.09
N ALA A 47 -10.66 -20.33 -1.56
CA ALA A 47 -11.11 -18.98 -1.88
C ALA A 47 -10.23 -17.87 -1.27
N ALA A 48 -9.56 -18.10 -0.13
CA ALA A 48 -8.54 -17.19 0.40
C ALA A 48 -7.29 -17.19 -0.50
N LYS A 49 -6.84 -18.37 -0.93
CA LYS A 49 -5.75 -18.51 -1.91
C LYS A 49 -6.09 -17.83 -3.24
N GLN A 50 -7.29 -18.06 -3.77
CA GLN A 50 -7.71 -17.46 -5.03
C GLN A 50 -7.76 -15.93 -4.96
N ARG A 51 -8.26 -15.36 -3.86
CA ARG A 51 -8.26 -13.91 -3.62
C ARG A 51 -6.84 -13.34 -3.63
N GLU A 52 -5.89 -14.04 -3.02
CA GLU A 52 -4.50 -13.60 -2.99
C GLU A 52 -3.84 -13.72 -4.37
N ILE A 53 -4.11 -14.80 -5.11
CA ILE A 53 -3.65 -14.95 -6.50
C ILE A 53 -4.16 -13.79 -7.37
N ASP A 54 -5.44 -13.43 -7.25
CA ASP A 54 -6.02 -12.32 -8.01
C ASP A 54 -5.41 -10.97 -7.61
N ASN A 55 -5.08 -10.78 -6.34
CA ASN A 55 -4.38 -9.59 -5.86
C ASN A 55 -2.97 -9.50 -6.45
N LEU A 56 -2.20 -10.59 -6.41
CA LEU A 56 -0.87 -10.68 -6.99
C LEU A 56 -0.89 -10.42 -8.51
N LYS A 57 -1.87 -10.98 -9.24
CA LYS A 57 -2.05 -10.71 -10.67
C LYS A 57 -2.28 -9.23 -10.95
N ARG A 58 -3.12 -8.55 -10.15
CA ARG A 58 -3.36 -7.11 -10.29
C ARG A 58 -2.10 -6.28 -10.03
N LEU A 59 -1.34 -6.64 -8.99
CA LEU A 59 -0.08 -5.96 -8.66
C LEU A 59 0.94 -6.12 -9.77
N GLN A 60 1.12 -7.34 -10.29
CA GLN A 60 2.01 -7.62 -11.39
C GLN A 60 1.61 -6.87 -12.66
N GLY A 61 0.33 -6.95 -13.06
CA GLY A 61 -0.15 -6.25 -14.24
C GLY A 61 0.00 -4.72 -14.15
N ARG A 62 -0.18 -4.14 -12.95
CA ARG A 62 0.08 -2.71 -12.72
C ARG A 62 1.56 -2.37 -12.84
N SER A 63 2.44 -3.21 -12.32
CA SER A 63 3.90 -3.05 -12.44
C SER A 63 4.34 -3.05 -13.90
N ASP A 64 3.90 -4.06 -14.66
CA ASP A 64 4.25 -4.22 -16.07
C ASP A 64 3.73 -3.06 -16.92
N PHE A 65 2.49 -2.64 -16.69
CA PHE A 65 1.92 -1.48 -17.37
C PHE A 65 2.70 -0.18 -17.07
N ASN A 66 3.08 0.03 -15.82
CA ASN A 66 3.87 1.20 -15.44
C ASN A 66 5.25 1.19 -16.10
N HIS A 67 5.91 0.03 -16.19
CA HIS A 67 7.19 -0.10 -16.90
C HIS A 67 7.05 0.18 -18.40
N LEU A 68 6.00 -0.35 -19.03
CA LEU A 68 5.72 -0.06 -20.44
C LEU A 68 5.47 1.45 -20.66
N LEU A 69 4.65 2.07 -19.81
CA LEU A 69 4.38 3.50 -19.90
C LEU A 69 5.66 4.33 -19.72
N TYR A 70 6.53 3.93 -18.80
CA TYR A 70 7.81 4.58 -18.57
C TYR A 70 8.72 4.49 -19.80
N ASP A 71 8.84 3.30 -20.40
CA ASP A 71 9.61 3.09 -21.63
C ASP A 71 9.05 3.93 -22.80
N MET A 72 7.73 3.92 -22.99
CA MET A 72 7.07 4.72 -24.03
C MET A 72 7.32 6.22 -23.85
N LYS A 73 7.20 6.73 -22.62
CA LYS A 73 7.49 8.13 -22.30
C LYS A 73 8.96 8.47 -22.54
N GLY A 74 9.88 7.58 -22.17
CA GLY A 74 11.31 7.77 -22.40
C GLY A 74 11.69 7.86 -23.88
N ARG A 75 10.96 7.18 -24.75
CA ARG A 75 11.18 7.21 -26.22
C ARG A 75 10.39 8.31 -26.94
N ALA A 76 9.35 8.85 -26.31
CA ALA A 76 8.48 9.84 -26.94
C ALA A 76 9.11 11.25 -26.93
N LYS A 77 8.98 11.97 -28.04
CA LYS A 77 9.24 13.41 -28.08
C LYS A 77 8.03 14.15 -27.50
N ILE A 78 8.08 14.44 -26.20
CA ILE A 78 7.00 15.14 -25.48
C ILE A 78 7.23 16.65 -25.56
N THR A 79 6.27 17.39 -26.10
CA THR A 79 6.24 18.87 -26.06
C THR A 79 5.14 19.30 -25.10
N ILE A 80 5.50 19.99 -24.02
CA ILE A 80 4.55 20.51 -23.03
C ILE A 80 4.28 21.98 -23.38
N THR A 81 3.06 22.30 -23.81
CA THR A 81 2.63 23.68 -24.02
C THR A 81 1.90 24.15 -22.76
N LEU A 82 2.55 25.03 -21.99
CA LEU A 82 1.91 25.71 -20.87
C LEU A 82 1.00 26.80 -21.44
N GLN A 83 -0.32 26.64 -21.29
CA GLN A 83 -1.24 27.76 -21.49
C GLN A 83 -1.13 28.67 -20.28
N SER A 84 -0.38 29.77 -20.41
CA SER A 84 -0.45 30.87 -19.45
C SER A 84 -1.81 31.54 -19.61
N GLU A 85 -2.58 31.60 -18.52
CA GLU A 85 -3.80 32.39 -18.44
C GLU A 85 -3.50 33.83 -18.88
N ALA A 86 -4.18 34.26 -19.94
CA ALA A 86 -4.15 35.65 -20.38
C ALA A 86 -4.80 36.49 -19.29
N THR A 87 -3.99 37.25 -18.57
CA THR A 87 -4.45 38.35 -17.71
C THR A 87 -5.13 39.38 -18.61
N GLN A 88 -6.43 39.58 -18.44
CA GLN A 88 -7.14 40.80 -18.81
C GLN A 88 -7.66 41.46 -17.53
#